data_AF-A0AA85FA70-F1
#
_entry.id   AF-A0AA85FA70-F1
#
_cell.length_a   1.000
_cell.length_b   1.000
_cell.length_c   1.000
_cell.angle_alpha   90.00
_cell.angle_beta   90.00
_cell.angle_gamma   90.00
#
_symmetry.space_group_name_H-M   'P 1'
#
loop_
_entity.id
_entity.type
_entity.pdbx_description
1 polymer ?
#
loop_
_entity_poly.entity_id
_entity_poly.type
_entity_poly.pdbx_seq_one_letter_code
_entity_poly.pdbx_strand_id
1 'polypeptide(L)'
;MASAMRDEKGYPPTDRYNLVYLIFFMCGVGGLLPWNFFINAQRYFDYKMRDRTLPPDADYTDPKYMTRSQVLFVSYLAVCSLVPFSIMMVANLLLMKWFSSFSRFAVGSVLVFIVFLFTVILVYIDVSARAFLAMTLISVVFLNCGSALAQGSVFGVAAILPSKHIKAALEGQAVSGIIASLANIISIATSSSVTTNGLVYFLVALVFITATAAMFLVLPKIGYFKYYWNNKGMCYFKLPCCPRNYDKLNV
;
A
#
# COMPACT_ATOMS: atom_id res chain seq x y z
N MET A 1 8.67 -19.67 35.50
CA MET A 1 7.99 -20.10 34.25
C MET A 1 8.68 -19.51 33.01
N ALA A 2 10.01 -19.66 32.87
CA ALA A 2 10.81 -19.08 31.79
C ALA A 2 11.61 -20.16 31.02
N SER A 3 11.04 -21.36 30.86
CA SER A 3 11.80 -22.56 30.47
C SER A 3 11.14 -23.41 29.38
N ALA A 4 10.62 -22.79 28.32
CA ALA A 4 10.01 -23.56 27.23
C ALA A 4 10.29 -23.07 25.79
N MET A 5 11.30 -22.22 25.55
CA MET A 5 11.64 -21.78 24.17
C MET A 5 13.13 -21.63 23.92
N ARG A 6 13.94 -22.55 24.45
CA ARG A 6 15.24 -22.86 23.87
C ARG A 6 15.15 -24.28 23.35
N ASP A 7 14.75 -24.43 22.10
CA ASP A 7 15.02 -25.68 21.38
C ASP A 7 16.55 -25.83 21.31
N GLU A 8 17.06 -26.93 21.89
CA GLU A 8 18.47 -27.30 22.03
C GLU A 8 19.20 -27.56 20.69
N LYS A 9 18.67 -27.10 19.56
CA LYS A 9 19.35 -27.13 18.28
C LYS A 9 19.12 -25.78 17.61
N GLY A 10 20.20 -25.04 17.32
CA GLY A 10 20.20 -23.70 16.74
C GLY A 10 19.66 -23.59 15.31
N TYR A 11 18.58 -24.32 14.98
CA TYR A 11 17.88 -24.23 13.72
C TYR A 11 16.83 -23.11 13.78
N PRO A 12 16.64 -22.35 12.69
CA PRO A 12 15.59 -21.35 12.63
C PRO A 12 14.22 -22.01 12.82
N PRO A 13 13.30 -21.41 13.60
CA PRO A 13 11.94 -21.92 13.75
C PRO A 13 11.27 -21.97 12.38
N THR A 14 10.40 -22.95 12.17
CA THR A 14 9.58 -23.01 10.96
C THR A 14 8.41 -22.03 11.06
N ASP A 15 8.09 -21.37 9.94
CA ASP A 15 6.92 -20.51 9.82
C ASP A 15 5.66 -21.39 9.76
N ARG A 16 5.12 -21.74 10.93
CA ARG A 16 3.95 -22.62 11.04
C ARG A 16 2.78 -22.00 10.27
N TYR A 17 2.19 -22.79 9.37
CA TYR A 17 1.09 -22.38 8.47
C TYR A 17 1.42 -21.25 7.48
N ASN A 18 2.71 -20.93 7.25
CA ASN A 18 3.12 -19.80 6.41
C ASN A 18 2.46 -18.47 6.83
N LEU A 19 2.22 -18.28 8.13
CA LEU A 19 1.50 -17.11 8.64
C LEU A 19 2.26 -15.81 8.35
N VAL A 20 3.58 -15.81 8.53
CA VAL A 20 4.39 -14.61 8.27
C VAL A 20 4.42 -14.30 6.77
N TYR A 21 4.51 -15.33 5.92
CA TYR A 21 4.33 -15.16 4.47
C TYR A 21 3.00 -14.50 4.12
N LEU A 22 1.89 -15.00 4.68
CA LEU A 22 0.55 -14.47 4.43
C LEU A 22 0.41 -13.01 4.88
N ILE A 23 1.00 -12.64 6.02
CA ILE A 23 1.02 -11.25 6.49
C ILE A 23 1.71 -10.34 5.48
N PHE A 24 2.89 -10.72 4.96
CA PHE A 24 3.59 -9.92 3.95
C PHE A 24 2.82 -9.86 2.64
N PHE A 25 2.19 -10.96 2.22
CA PHE A 25 1.30 -10.97 1.07
C PHE A 25 0.13 -9.99 1.24
N MET A 26 -0.57 -10.04 2.37
CA MET A 26 -1.66 -9.10 2.69
C MET A 26 -1.17 -7.66 2.85
N CYS A 27 0.08 -7.44 3.28
CA CYS A 27 0.71 -6.12 3.28
C CYS A 27 0.96 -5.60 1.86
N GLY A 28 1.35 -6.48 0.93
CA GLY A 28 1.45 -6.16 -0.49
C GLY A 28 0.10 -5.76 -1.07
N VAL A 29 -0.94 -6.56 -0.80
CA VAL A 29 -2.32 -6.27 -1.26
C VAL A 29 -2.81 -4.93 -0.70
N GLY A 30 -2.81 -4.76 0.63
CA GLY A 30 -3.30 -3.53 1.27
C GLY A 30 -2.44 -2.30 1.01
N GLY A 31 -1.18 -2.47 0.59
CA GLY A 31 -0.28 -1.36 0.27
C GLY A 31 -0.56 -0.70 -1.09
N LEU A 32 -1.13 -1.43 -2.06
CA LEU A 32 -1.43 -0.90 -3.40
C LEU A 32 -2.91 -0.94 -3.78
N LEU A 33 -3.72 -1.83 -3.18
CA LEU A 33 -5.14 -1.93 -3.51
C LEU A 33 -5.89 -0.60 -3.33
N PRO A 34 -5.68 0.17 -2.23
CA PRO A 34 -6.33 1.48 -2.08
C PRO A 34 -6.01 2.41 -3.23
N TRP A 35 -4.74 2.51 -3.63
CA TRP A 35 -4.31 3.35 -4.74
C TRP A 35 -4.93 2.89 -6.07
N ASN A 36 -4.95 1.58 -6.33
CA ASN A 36 -5.54 1.04 -7.56
C ASN A 36 -7.05 1.31 -7.65
N PHE A 37 -7.77 1.22 -6.53
CA PHE A 37 -9.18 1.61 -6.45
C PHE A 37 -9.38 3.11 -6.64
N PHE A 38 -8.48 3.94 -6.10
CA PHE A 38 -8.53 5.38 -6.30
C PHE A 38 -8.40 5.74 -7.77
N ILE A 39 -7.37 5.24 -8.48
CA ILE A 39 -7.18 5.57 -9.90
C ILE A 39 -8.31 4.99 -10.79
N ASN A 40 -8.89 3.85 -10.42
CA ASN A 40 -10.03 3.27 -11.15
C ASN A 40 -11.36 4.01 -10.92
N ALA A 41 -11.43 4.90 -9.92
CA ALA A 41 -12.59 5.76 -9.69
C ALA A 41 -12.65 6.96 -10.67
N GLN A 42 -12.01 6.88 -11.85
CA GLN A 42 -11.94 7.97 -12.82
C GLN A 42 -13.32 8.54 -13.18
N ARG A 43 -14.32 7.69 -13.46
CA ARG A 43 -15.69 8.13 -13.78
C ARG A 43 -16.33 8.95 -12.65
N TYR A 44 -15.97 8.67 -11.40
CA TYR A 44 -16.43 9.43 -10.24
C TYR A 44 -15.77 10.83 -10.19
N PHE A 45 -14.45 10.90 -10.41
CA PHE A 45 -13.73 12.17 -10.44
C PHE A 45 -14.20 13.06 -11.60
N ASP A 46 -14.38 12.48 -12.78
CA ASP A 46 -14.92 13.18 -13.95
C ASP A 46 -16.32 13.73 -13.66
N TYR A 47 -17.19 12.90 -13.07
CA TYR A 47 -18.53 13.33 -12.67
C TYR A 47 -18.48 14.50 -11.67
N LYS A 48 -17.61 14.47 -10.65
CA LYS A 48 -17.52 15.56 -9.65
C LYS A 48 -16.91 16.85 -10.24
N MET A 49 -16.09 16.76 -11.27
CA MET A 49 -15.46 17.90 -11.95
C MET A 49 -16.20 18.37 -13.22
N ARG A 50 -17.32 17.73 -13.58
CA ARG A 50 -18.11 18.09 -14.76
C ARG A 50 -18.59 19.53 -14.74
N ASP A 51 -18.81 20.08 -15.92
CA ASP A 51 -19.49 21.36 -16.05
C ASP A 51 -20.97 21.20 -15.65
N ARG A 52 -21.40 21.94 -14.63
CA ARG A 52 -22.76 21.89 -14.10
C ARG A 52 -23.71 22.81 -14.86
N THR A 53 -23.21 23.62 -15.80
CA THR A 53 -24.03 24.50 -16.64
C THR A 53 -24.61 23.79 -17.85
N LEU A 54 -24.08 22.61 -18.19
CA LEU A 54 -24.54 21.79 -19.30
C LEU A 54 -25.87 21.07 -18.97
N PRO A 55 -26.67 20.71 -19.99
CA PRO A 55 -27.90 19.95 -19.81
C PRO A 55 -27.67 18.64 -19.03
N PRO A 56 -28.64 18.16 -18.24
CA PRO A 56 -28.52 16.90 -17.49
C PRO A 56 -28.20 15.67 -18.35
N ASP A 57 -28.59 15.73 -19.63
CA ASP A 57 -28.44 14.65 -20.61
C ASP A 57 -27.08 14.70 -21.33
N ALA A 58 -26.28 15.73 -21.10
CA ALA A 58 -24.96 15.87 -21.69
C ALA A 58 -24.01 14.84 -21.05
N ASP A 59 -23.43 13.98 -21.89
CA ASP A 59 -22.43 13.03 -21.45
C ASP A 59 -21.17 13.76 -21.00
N TYR A 60 -20.94 13.79 -19.69
CA TYR A 60 -19.76 14.42 -19.08
C TYR A 60 -18.44 13.73 -19.41
N THR A 61 -18.48 12.57 -20.08
CA THR A 61 -17.33 11.84 -20.60
C THR A 61 -17.05 12.11 -22.08
N ASP A 62 -17.94 12.80 -22.80
CA ASP A 62 -17.70 13.22 -24.18
C ASP A 62 -16.58 14.28 -24.22
N PRO A 63 -15.52 14.09 -25.03
CA PRO A 63 -14.44 15.05 -25.19
C PRO A 63 -14.87 16.48 -25.52
N LYS A 64 -16.05 16.68 -26.12
CA LYS A 64 -16.60 18.01 -26.43
C LYS A 64 -17.04 18.80 -25.19
N TYR A 65 -17.42 18.08 -24.12
CA TYR A 65 -17.98 18.66 -22.90
C TYR A 65 -17.03 18.58 -21.70
N MET A 66 -15.88 17.91 -21.85
CA MET A 66 -14.89 17.79 -20.78
C MET A 66 -14.27 19.14 -20.44
N THR A 67 -14.28 19.47 -19.16
CA THR A 67 -13.57 20.64 -18.64
C THR A 67 -12.06 20.42 -18.68
N ARG A 68 -11.29 21.51 -18.69
CA ARG A 68 -9.82 21.47 -18.55
C ARG A 68 -9.37 20.69 -17.32
N SER A 69 -10.14 20.74 -16.22
CA SER A 69 -9.87 20.02 -14.98
C SER A 69 -9.97 18.50 -15.16
N GLN A 70 -10.95 18.01 -15.92
CA GLN A 70 -11.10 16.58 -16.23
C GLN A 70 -9.94 16.07 -17.10
N VAL A 71 -9.62 16.80 -18.18
CA VAL A 71 -8.56 16.40 -19.13
C VAL A 71 -7.18 16.32 -18.48
N LEU A 72 -6.85 17.30 -17.62
CA LEU A 72 -5.53 17.36 -16.97
C LEU A 72 -5.45 16.57 -15.66
N PHE A 73 -6.56 16.01 -15.19
CA PHE A 73 -6.65 15.36 -13.88
C PHE A 73 -5.62 14.25 -13.72
N VAL A 74 -5.53 13.34 -14.69
CA VAL A 74 -4.61 12.19 -14.63
C VAL A 74 -3.14 12.65 -14.57
N SER A 75 -2.78 13.68 -15.34
CA SER A 75 -1.44 14.25 -15.32
C SER A 75 -1.11 14.90 -13.96
N TYR A 76 -2.04 15.67 -13.41
CA TYR A 76 -1.87 16.23 -12.06
C TYR A 76 -1.79 15.14 -10.99
N LEU A 77 -2.64 14.13 -11.09
CA LEU A 77 -2.67 13.00 -10.19
C LEU A 77 -1.34 12.21 -10.22
N ALA A 78 -0.76 12.01 -11.41
CA ALA A 78 0.54 11.35 -11.56
C ALA A 78 1.67 12.13 -10.89
N VAL A 79 1.74 13.46 -11.08
CA VAL A 79 2.76 14.30 -10.44
C VAL A 79 2.57 14.35 -8.93
N CYS A 80 1.33 14.60 -8.47
CA CYS A 80 0.97 14.65 -7.05
C CYS A 80 1.06 13.30 -6.34
N SER A 81 1.26 12.19 -7.05
CA SER A 81 1.49 10.87 -6.46
C SER A 81 2.97 10.48 -6.48
N LEU A 82 3.57 10.43 -7.67
CA LEU A 82 4.92 9.89 -7.87
C LEU A 82 6.00 10.75 -7.20
N VAL A 83 5.89 12.08 -7.27
CA VAL A 83 6.89 13.00 -6.69
C VAL A 83 6.92 12.87 -5.16
N PRO A 84 5.80 13.06 -4.43
CA PRO A 84 5.83 12.92 -2.97
C PRO A 84 6.12 11.50 -2.53
N PHE A 85 5.63 10.48 -3.23
CA PHE A 85 5.96 9.09 -2.92
C PHE A 85 7.48 8.86 -2.95
N SER A 86 8.15 9.31 -4.02
CA SER A 86 9.59 9.13 -4.20
C SER A 86 10.41 9.88 -3.13
N ILE A 87 10.07 11.15 -2.88
CA ILE A 87 10.72 11.96 -1.84
C ILE A 87 10.55 11.31 -0.48
N MET A 88 9.33 10.89 -0.14
CA MET A 88 9.04 10.28 1.14
C MET A 88 9.68 8.89 1.28
N MET A 89 9.83 8.13 0.19
CA MET A 89 10.55 6.85 0.20
C MET A 89 12.03 7.05 0.54
N VAL A 90 12.68 8.08 -0.03
CA VAL A 90 14.06 8.46 0.34
C VAL A 90 14.11 8.95 1.80
N ALA A 91 13.18 9.81 2.21
CA ALA A 91 13.08 10.28 3.58
C ALA A 91 12.89 9.11 4.57
N ASN A 92 12.14 8.08 4.19
CA ASN A 92 11.92 6.88 4.99
C ASN A 92 13.24 6.17 5.33
N LEU A 93 14.21 6.15 4.41
CA LEU A 93 15.56 5.62 4.66
C LEU A 93 16.33 6.45 5.69
N LEU A 94 16.15 7.78 5.70
CA LEU A 94 16.79 8.65 6.69
C LEU A 94 16.14 8.51 8.07
N LEU A 95 14.80 8.40 8.10
CA LEU A 95 13.99 8.25 9.30
C LEU A 95 14.24 6.92 10.01
N MET A 96 14.77 5.90 9.33
CA MET A 96 15.06 4.59 9.94
C MET A 96 16.07 4.68 11.10
N LYS A 97 16.88 5.74 11.16
CA LYS A 97 17.83 6.00 12.26
C LYS A 97 17.13 6.40 13.56
N TRP A 98 15.97 7.05 13.45
CA TRP A 98 15.27 7.68 14.57
C TRP A 98 14.02 6.91 14.98
N PHE A 99 13.33 6.29 14.01
CA PHE A 99 12.04 5.65 14.22
C PHE A 99 12.06 4.19 13.78
N SER A 100 11.45 3.33 14.60
CA SER A 100 11.28 1.91 14.27
C SER A 100 10.42 1.74 13.00
N SER A 101 10.62 0.64 12.26
CA SER A 101 9.77 0.33 11.09
C SER A 101 8.29 0.18 11.47
N PHE A 102 7.98 -0.32 12.67
CA PHE A 102 6.59 -0.44 13.13
C PHE A 102 5.95 0.92 13.41
N SER A 103 6.69 1.86 14.01
CA SER A 103 6.21 3.23 14.25
C SER A 103 5.97 3.97 12.93
N ARG A 104 6.93 3.89 11.99
CA ARG A 104 6.81 4.49 10.65
C ARG A 104 5.63 3.90 9.87
N PHE A 105 5.45 2.58 9.94
CA PHE A 105 4.29 1.91 9.34
C PHE A 105 2.96 2.38 9.95
N ALA A 106 2.87 2.48 11.29
CA ALA A 106 1.65 2.91 11.96
C ALA A 106 1.27 4.34 11.57
N VAL A 107 2.24 5.27 11.58
CA VAL A 107 2.03 6.66 11.15
C VAL A 107 1.58 6.71 9.69
N GLY A 108 2.26 5.98 8.79
CA GLY A 108 1.89 5.92 7.38
C GLY A 108 0.49 5.36 7.15
N SER A 109 0.15 4.27 7.84
CA SER A 109 -1.16 3.60 7.72
C SER A 109 -2.30 4.48 8.25
N VAL A 110 -2.09 5.17 9.38
CA VAL A 110 -3.07 6.12 9.93
C VAL A 110 -3.29 7.30 8.97
N LEU A 111 -2.21 7.84 8.40
CA LEU A 111 -2.31 8.92 7.41
C LEU A 111 -3.12 8.48 6.18
N VAL A 112 -2.81 7.31 5.61
CA VAL A 112 -3.55 6.74 4.48
C VAL A 112 -5.03 6.55 4.84
N PHE A 113 -5.33 6.01 6.02
CA PHE A 113 -6.70 5.79 6.50
C PHE A 113 -7.49 7.11 6.62
N ILE A 114 -6.90 8.14 7.24
CA ILE A 114 -7.52 9.47 7.38
C ILE A 114 -7.82 10.08 6.00
N VAL A 115 -6.89 9.96 5.05
CA VAL A 115 -7.10 10.48 3.69
C VAL A 115 -8.22 9.72 2.96
N PHE A 116 -8.32 8.41 3.12
CA PHE A 116 -9.42 7.65 2.54
C PHE A 116 -10.77 7.98 3.21
N LEU A 117 -10.81 8.18 4.53
CA LEU A 117 -12.00 8.68 5.21
C LEU A 117 -12.42 10.05 4.69
N PHE A 118 -11.46 10.96 4.52
CA PHE A 118 -11.71 12.26 3.90
C PHE A 118 -12.28 12.11 2.49
N THR A 119 -11.75 11.19 1.69
CA THR A 119 -12.23 10.91 0.33
C THR A 119 -13.68 10.40 0.35
N VAL A 120 -14.02 9.50 1.28
CA VAL A 120 -15.41 9.03 1.48
C VAL A 120 -16.36 10.17 1.84
N ILE A 121 -15.95 11.06 2.75
CA ILE A 121 -16.75 12.24 3.11
C ILE A 121 -16.94 13.16 1.89
N LEU A 122 -15.88 13.36 1.10
CA LEU A 122 -15.91 14.19 -0.10
C LEU A 122 -16.88 13.69 -1.18
N VAL A 123 -17.24 12.40 -1.19
CA VAL A 123 -18.30 11.85 -2.07
C VAL A 123 -19.64 12.55 -1.83
N TYR A 124 -19.97 12.83 -0.57
CA TYR A 124 -21.26 13.40 -0.17
C TYR A 124 -21.28 14.93 -0.20
N ILE A 125 -20.11 15.57 -0.24
CA ILE A 125 -20.02 17.03 -0.27
C ILE A 125 -20.09 17.51 -1.72
N ASP A 126 -20.94 18.50 -1.97
CA ASP A 126 -20.96 19.22 -3.23
C ASP A 126 -20.16 20.53 -3.14
N VAL A 127 -19.05 20.54 -3.87
CA VAL A 127 -18.16 21.68 -4.02
C VAL A 127 -17.96 22.00 -5.50
N SER A 128 -17.44 23.20 -5.79
CA SER A 128 -17.06 23.57 -7.15
C SER A 128 -15.96 22.63 -7.69
N ALA A 129 -15.94 22.42 -9.02
CA ALA A 129 -14.96 21.54 -9.66
C ALA A 129 -13.50 21.90 -9.32
N ARG A 130 -13.18 23.20 -9.26
CA ARG A 130 -11.83 23.69 -8.90
C ARG A 130 -11.48 23.38 -7.44
N ALA A 131 -12.42 23.60 -6.52
CA ALA A 131 -12.20 23.29 -5.10
C ALA A 131 -12.07 21.78 -4.88
N PHE A 132 -12.91 20.98 -5.53
CA PHE A 132 -12.83 19.52 -5.50
C PHE A 132 -11.48 19.02 -6.01
N LEU A 133 -11.01 19.53 -7.16
CA LEU A 133 -9.71 19.20 -7.73
C LEU A 133 -8.58 19.54 -6.74
N ALA A 134 -8.56 20.75 -6.20
CA ALA A 134 -7.53 21.19 -5.25
C ALA A 134 -7.49 20.30 -4.00
N MET A 135 -8.65 20.06 -3.37
CA MET A 135 -8.75 19.19 -2.19
C MET A 135 -8.31 17.76 -2.51
N THR A 136 -8.71 17.22 -3.66
CA THR A 136 -8.33 15.87 -4.09
C THR A 136 -6.82 15.77 -4.28
N LEU A 137 -6.20 16.69 -5.03
CA LEU A 137 -4.75 16.66 -5.28
C LEU A 137 -3.93 16.84 -4.00
N ILE A 138 -4.33 17.75 -3.11
CA ILE A 138 -3.71 17.90 -1.79
C ILE A 138 -3.79 16.59 -1.00
N SER A 139 -4.97 15.96 -0.97
CA SER A 139 -5.16 14.68 -0.28
C SER A 139 -4.28 13.57 -0.88
N VAL A 140 -4.11 13.53 -2.21
CA VAL A 140 -3.27 12.54 -2.90
C VAL A 140 -1.78 12.69 -2.55
N VAL A 141 -1.30 13.91 -2.31
CA VAL A 141 0.06 14.14 -1.82
C VAL A 141 0.25 13.48 -0.45
N PHE A 142 -0.66 13.72 0.49
CA PHE A 142 -0.61 13.10 1.82
C PHE A 142 -0.79 11.58 1.77
N LEU A 143 -1.68 11.09 0.90
CA LEU A 143 -1.88 9.67 0.66
C LEU A 143 -0.56 9.01 0.26
N ASN A 144 0.14 9.57 -0.72
CA ASN A 144 1.37 9.00 -1.25
C ASN A 144 2.54 9.10 -0.28
N CYS A 145 2.60 10.15 0.54
CA CYS A 145 3.52 10.21 1.69
C CYS A 145 3.27 9.07 2.68
N GLY A 146 2.01 8.86 3.10
CA GLY A 146 1.65 7.77 4.01
C GLY A 146 1.95 6.39 3.43
N SER A 147 1.62 6.18 2.15
CA SER A 147 1.90 4.95 1.41
C SER A 147 3.40 4.66 1.32
N ALA A 148 4.24 5.66 1.04
CA ALA A 148 5.69 5.49 1.01
C ALA A 148 6.28 5.11 2.38
N LEU A 149 5.77 5.73 3.46
CA LEU A 149 6.16 5.36 4.82
C LEU A 149 5.78 3.93 5.17
N ALA A 150 4.53 3.53 4.88
CA ALA A 150 4.02 2.19 5.15
C ALA A 150 4.74 1.13 4.30
N GLN A 151 4.81 1.30 2.98
CA GLN A 151 5.46 0.35 2.07
C GLN A 151 6.95 0.21 2.37
N GLY A 152 7.68 1.32 2.52
CA GLY A 152 9.12 1.25 2.86
C GLY A 152 9.37 0.60 4.22
N SER A 153 8.44 0.73 5.17
CA SER A 153 8.53 0.03 6.46
C SER A 153 8.29 -1.46 6.31
N VAL A 154 7.30 -1.89 5.52
CA VAL A 154 7.05 -3.31 5.23
C VAL A 154 8.26 -3.94 4.57
N PHE A 155 8.80 -3.34 3.50
CA PHE A 155 9.98 -3.88 2.82
C PHE A 155 11.23 -3.84 3.71
N GLY A 156 11.39 -2.81 4.55
CA GLY A 156 12.48 -2.74 5.52
C GLY A 156 12.42 -3.86 6.57
N VAL A 157 11.22 -4.28 6.99
CA VAL A 157 11.04 -5.45 7.87
C VAL A 157 11.22 -6.76 7.10
N ALA A 158 10.69 -6.86 5.88
CA ALA A 158 10.81 -8.03 5.02
C ALA A 158 12.27 -8.37 4.69
N ALA A 159 13.14 -7.36 4.53
CA ALA A 159 14.57 -7.53 4.24
C ALA A 159 15.37 -8.23 5.34
N ILE A 160 14.84 -8.31 6.57
CA ILE A 160 15.45 -9.03 7.69
C ILE A 160 15.11 -10.52 7.65
N LEU A 161 14.00 -10.87 7.01
CA LEU A 161 13.50 -12.24 6.89
C LEU A 161 14.08 -12.91 5.65
N PRO A 162 13.97 -14.24 5.52
CA PRO A 162 14.33 -14.92 4.29
C PRO A 162 13.57 -14.33 3.09
N SER A 163 14.24 -14.27 1.93
CA SER A 163 13.79 -13.58 0.71
C SER A 163 12.36 -13.92 0.25
N LYS A 164 11.84 -15.10 0.62
CA LYS A 164 10.44 -15.51 0.38
C LYS A 164 9.40 -14.47 0.85
N HIS A 165 9.70 -13.67 1.88
CA HIS A 165 8.76 -12.69 2.43
C HIS A 165 8.70 -11.39 1.63
N ILE A 166 9.82 -10.95 1.06
CA ILE A 166 9.82 -9.87 0.06
C ILE A 166 9.02 -10.32 -1.16
N LYS A 167 9.25 -11.56 -1.62
CA LYS A 167 8.50 -12.16 -2.73
C LYS A 167 6.99 -12.16 -2.45
N ALA A 168 6.57 -12.58 -1.25
CA ALA A 168 5.18 -12.56 -0.84
C ALA A 168 4.55 -11.16 -0.94
N ALA A 169 5.26 -10.12 -0.47
CA ALA A 169 4.78 -8.74 -0.58
C ALA A 169 4.65 -8.28 -2.04
N LEU A 170 5.61 -8.61 -2.91
CA LEU A 170 5.53 -8.29 -4.34
C LEU A 170 4.40 -9.05 -5.05
N GLU A 171 4.18 -10.32 -4.71
CA GLU A 171 3.04 -11.10 -5.21
C GLU A 171 1.70 -10.47 -4.78
N GLY A 172 1.60 -10.04 -3.53
CA GLY A 172 0.41 -9.35 -3.03
C GLY A 172 0.14 -8.03 -3.77
N GLN A 173 1.19 -7.27 -4.09
CA GLN A 173 1.09 -6.07 -4.93
C GLN A 173 0.51 -6.39 -6.31
N ALA A 174 0.98 -7.45 -6.98
CA ALA A 174 0.44 -7.87 -8.27
C ALA A 174 -1.05 -8.26 -8.17
N VAL A 175 -1.42 -9.04 -7.14
CA VAL A 175 -2.81 -9.44 -6.88
C VAL A 175 -3.72 -8.24 -6.62
N SER A 176 -3.23 -7.18 -5.98
CA SER A 176 -4.00 -5.95 -5.80
C SER A 176 -4.44 -5.31 -7.12
N GLY A 177 -3.62 -5.39 -8.17
CA GLY A 177 -3.95 -4.90 -9.51
C GLY A 177 -5.03 -5.75 -10.18
N ILE A 178 -4.97 -7.07 -10.00
CA ILE A 178 -6.00 -8.00 -10.49
C ILE A 178 -7.35 -7.71 -9.83
N ILE A 179 -7.38 -7.60 -8.49
CA ILE A 179 -8.60 -7.28 -7.73
C ILE A 179 -9.19 -5.96 -8.20
N ALA A 180 -8.35 -4.92 -8.35
CA ALA A 180 -8.80 -3.61 -8.82
C ALA A 180 -9.35 -3.62 -10.24
N SER A 181 -8.74 -4.39 -11.13
CA SER A 181 -9.19 -4.51 -12.52
C SER A 181 -10.52 -5.25 -12.63
N LEU A 182 -10.69 -6.34 -11.88
CA LEU A 182 -11.96 -7.07 -11.79
C LEU A 182 -13.07 -6.19 -11.21
N ALA A 183 -12.78 -5.45 -10.14
CA ALA A 183 -13.72 -4.51 -9.56
C ALA A 183 -14.14 -3.43 -10.57
N ASN A 184 -13.21 -2.96 -11.41
CA ASN A 184 -13.50 -1.99 -12.47
C ASN A 184 -14.43 -2.55 -13.56
N ILE A 185 -14.16 -3.77 -14.03
CA ILE A 185 -15.03 -4.44 -15.01
C ILE A 185 -16.45 -4.61 -14.44
N ILE A 186 -16.57 -5.07 -13.19
CA ILE A 186 -17.87 -5.26 -12.52
C ILE A 186 -18.60 -3.92 -12.37
N SER A 187 -17.90 -2.87 -11.95
CA SER A 187 -18.45 -1.52 -11.79
C SER A 187 -19.01 -0.95 -13.10
N ILE A 188 -18.32 -1.20 -14.22
CA ILE A 188 -18.80 -0.79 -15.55
C ILE A 188 -20.03 -1.62 -15.95
N ALA A 189 -20.03 -2.93 -15.68
CA ALA A 189 -21.11 -3.84 -16.07
C ALA A 189 -22.41 -3.64 -15.27
N THR A 190 -22.34 -3.15 -14.03
CA THR A 190 -23.49 -3.12 -13.11
C THR A 190 -24.44 -1.92 -13.34
N SER A 191 -24.16 -1.02 -14.30
CA SER A 191 -24.96 0.19 -14.60
C SER A 191 -25.39 1.02 -13.37
N SER A 192 -24.66 0.90 -12.26
CA SER A 192 -24.92 1.61 -11.02
C SER A 192 -24.39 3.04 -11.08
N SER A 193 -24.93 3.92 -10.24
CA SER A 193 -24.48 5.31 -10.14
C SER A 193 -22.97 5.39 -9.90
N VAL A 194 -22.29 6.27 -10.63
CA VAL A 194 -20.83 6.44 -10.54
C VAL A 194 -20.35 6.89 -9.16
N THR A 195 -21.19 7.61 -8.42
CA THR A 195 -20.90 8.01 -7.04
C THR A 195 -20.96 6.82 -6.10
N THR A 196 -21.92 5.92 -6.29
CA THR A 196 -22.03 4.66 -5.51
C THR A 196 -20.84 3.75 -5.80
N ASN A 197 -20.44 3.61 -7.06
CA ASN A 197 -19.28 2.78 -7.41
C ASN A 197 -17.98 3.34 -6.81
N GLY A 198 -17.77 4.65 -6.88
CA GLY A 198 -16.64 5.30 -6.21
C GLY A 198 -16.66 5.10 -4.70
N LEU A 199 -17.83 5.23 -4.06
CA LEU A 199 -17.99 5.00 -2.63
C LEU A 199 -17.61 3.55 -2.24
N VAL A 200 -18.06 2.55 -3.00
CA VAL A 200 -17.74 1.14 -2.75
C VAL A 200 -16.23 0.92 -2.81
N TYR A 201 -15.54 1.46 -3.81
CA TYR A 201 -14.07 1.39 -3.90
C TYR A 201 -13.38 1.96 -2.66
N PHE A 202 -13.77 3.14 -2.21
CA PHE A 202 -13.15 3.79 -1.05
C PHE A 202 -13.45 3.05 0.26
N LEU A 203 -14.65 2.49 0.42
CA LEU A 203 -15.01 1.68 1.59
C LEU A 203 -14.25 0.36 1.65
N VAL A 204 -14.15 -0.36 0.52
CA VAL A 204 -13.36 -1.61 0.47
C VAL A 204 -11.89 -1.30 0.72
N ALA A 205 -11.35 -0.19 0.20
CA ALA A 205 -9.99 0.25 0.52
C ALA A 205 -9.78 0.43 2.03
N LEU A 206 -10.70 1.07 2.76
CA LEU A 206 -10.62 1.24 4.22
C LEU A 206 -10.59 -0.11 4.97
N VAL A 207 -11.38 -1.09 4.53
CA VAL A 207 -11.35 -2.45 5.10
C VAL A 207 -9.99 -3.10 4.90
N PHE A 208 -9.39 -2.99 3.71
CA PHE A 208 -8.07 -3.56 3.47
C PHE A 208 -6.96 -2.82 4.23
N ILE A 209 -7.00 -1.48 4.31
CA ILE A 209 -6.04 -0.69 5.08
C ILE A 209 -6.06 -1.13 6.55
N THR A 210 -7.24 -1.25 7.15
CA THR A 210 -7.39 -1.64 8.57
C THR A 210 -6.98 -3.08 8.82
N ALA A 211 -7.40 -4.02 7.96
CA ALA A 211 -7.02 -5.42 8.05
C ALA A 211 -5.50 -5.61 7.93
N THR A 212 -4.88 -4.98 6.94
CA THR A 212 -3.43 -5.02 6.74
C THR A 212 -2.68 -4.38 7.91
N ALA A 213 -3.16 -3.25 8.43
CA ALA A 213 -2.54 -2.60 9.58
C ALA A 213 -2.58 -3.51 10.83
N ALA A 214 -3.73 -4.14 11.11
CA ALA A 214 -3.87 -5.07 12.22
C ALA A 214 -2.92 -6.27 12.08
N MET A 215 -2.85 -6.88 10.90
CA MET A 215 -1.95 -8.01 10.63
C MET A 215 -0.48 -7.65 10.84
N PHE A 216 -0.04 -6.48 10.34
CA PHE A 216 1.34 -6.04 10.50
C PHE A 216 1.69 -5.72 11.95
N LEU A 217 0.77 -5.16 12.74
CA LEU A 217 0.99 -4.88 14.17
C LEU A 217 1.01 -6.15 15.03
N VAL A 218 0.43 -7.26 14.57
CA VAL A 218 0.52 -8.57 15.24
C VAL A 218 1.87 -9.26 14.98
N LEU A 219 2.57 -8.90 13.89
CA LEU A 219 3.84 -9.52 13.47
C LEU A 219 4.90 -9.65 14.58
N PRO A 220 5.16 -8.64 15.44
CA PRO A 220 6.11 -8.74 16.55
C PRO A 220 5.79 -9.84 17.57
N LYS A 221 4.55 -10.32 17.64
CA LYS A 221 4.12 -11.35 18.58
C LYS A 221 4.47 -12.76 18.12
N ILE A 222 4.73 -12.96 16.82
CA ILE A 222 4.96 -14.27 16.20
C ILE A 222 6.38 -14.78 16.50
N GLY A 223 6.50 -16.03 16.97
CA GLY A 223 7.79 -16.64 17.34
C GLY A 223 8.82 -16.69 16.20
N TYR A 224 8.36 -17.04 14.98
CA TYR A 224 9.20 -17.02 13.77
C TYR A 224 9.83 -15.64 13.53
N PHE A 225 9.01 -14.60 13.59
CA PHE A 225 9.46 -13.23 13.41
C PHE A 225 10.45 -12.80 14.49
N LYS A 226 10.16 -13.09 15.76
CA LYS A 226 11.04 -12.75 16.89
C LYS A 226 12.45 -13.35 16.74
N TYR A 227 12.56 -14.58 16.22
CA TYR A 227 13.87 -15.22 16.00
C TYR A 227 14.74 -14.40 15.03
N TYR A 228 14.23 -14.07 13.85
CA TYR A 228 14.98 -13.27 12.88
C TYR A 228 15.16 -11.83 13.33
N TRP A 229 14.17 -11.27 14.04
CA TRP A 229 14.22 -9.90 14.54
C TRP A 229 15.28 -9.70 15.65
N ASN A 230 15.51 -10.70 16.50
CA ASN A 230 16.54 -10.65 17.52
C ASN A 230 17.94 -10.95 16.95
N ASN A 231 18.02 -11.72 15.86
CA ASN A 231 19.29 -12.13 15.23
C ASN A 231 19.77 -11.22 14.08
N LYS A 232 19.14 -10.06 13.89
CA LYS A 232 19.46 -9.10 12.81
C LYS A 232 20.94 -8.73 12.68
N GLY A 233 21.63 -8.61 13.82
CA GLY A 233 23.05 -8.28 13.85
C GLY A 233 23.96 -9.40 13.34
N MET A 234 23.53 -10.66 13.43
CA MET A 234 24.32 -11.80 12.94
C MET A 234 24.22 -12.00 11.42
N CYS A 235 23.17 -11.47 10.78
CA CYS A 235 23.03 -11.50 9.32
C CYS A 235 23.98 -10.51 8.62
N TYR A 236 24.31 -9.38 9.24
CA TYR A 236 25.30 -8.44 8.67
C TYR A 236 26.73 -9.02 8.65
N PHE A 237 27.07 -9.90 9.59
CA PHE A 237 28.40 -10.50 9.70
C PHE A 237 28.56 -11.81 8.89
N LYS A 238 27.48 -12.33 8.31
CA LYS A 238 27.50 -13.45 7.36
C LYS A 238 27.15 -12.96 5.95
N LEU A 239 27.93 -12.00 5.44
CA LEU A 239 28.22 -12.01 4.01
C LEU A 239 29.08 -13.26 3.76
N PRO A 240 28.67 -14.22 2.92
CA PRO A 240 29.56 -15.30 2.52
C PRO A 240 30.60 -14.70 1.57
N CYS A 241 31.64 -14.10 2.12
CA CYS A 241 32.92 -14.08 1.43
C CYS A 241 33.39 -15.54 1.37
N CYS A 242 33.41 -16.07 0.14
CA CYS A 242 34.08 -17.30 -0.29
C CYS A 242 33.35 -18.64 -0.01
N PRO A 243 33.06 -19.45 -1.05
CA PRO A 243 33.20 -20.88 -0.88
C PRO A 243 34.70 -21.17 -0.79
N ARG A 244 35.19 -21.41 0.43
CA ARG A 244 36.52 -22.00 0.62
C ARG A 244 36.43 -23.43 0.09
N ASN A 245 36.79 -23.60 -1.18
CA ASN A 245 37.21 -24.88 -1.73
C ASN A 245 38.43 -25.35 -0.92
N TYR A 246 38.19 -26.17 0.09
CA TYR A 246 39.16 -27.14 0.58
C TYR A 246 38.49 -28.49 0.42
N ASP A 247 38.82 -29.16 -0.67
CA ASP A 247 39.13 -30.59 -0.72
C ASP A 247 39.59 -30.94 -2.15
N LYS A 248 40.82 -30.52 -2.45
CA LYS A 248 41.74 -31.32 -3.25
C LYS A 248 42.98 -31.53 -2.40
N LEU A 249 43.20 -32.75 -1.93
CA LEU A 249 44.50 -33.45 -1.91
C LEU A 249 44.36 -34.82 -1.21
N ASN A 250 44.34 -35.85 -2.05
CA ASN A 250 45.05 -37.13 -1.92
C ASN A 250 45.00 -37.90 -0.58
N VAL A 251 44.22 -39.00 -0.56
CA VAL A 251 44.72 -40.39 -0.58
C VAL A 251 43.75 -41.23 -1.42
#